data_AF-A0A163V4D4-F1
#
_entry.id   AF-A0A163V4D4-F1
#
_cell.length_a   1.000
_cell.length_b   1.000
_cell.length_c   1.000
_cell.angle_alpha   90.00
_cell.angle_beta   90.00
_cell.angle_gamma   90.00
#
_symmetry.space_group_name_H-M   'P 1'
#
loop_
_entity.id
_entity.type
_entity.pdbx_description
1 polymer ?
#
loop_
_entity_poly.entity_id
_entity_poly.type
_entity_poly.pdbx_seq_one_letter_code
_entity_poly.pdbx_strand_id
1 'polypeptide(L)'
;MNRDGHSASKRTERWCVALSAVLYEMNGLDPGNDYEWEATPKHIEMHKQSLQRDWGIETKDDLRRNLEWLAEEGHRKSFHKIRCFLSALSEAEQTKYIESIPKSTNLHREHQIVKAYMNRLPAAGIAAWDFGRYAYLIRKGAFMGYISMETSLELVKPMISVAQQAYTSWREYGTGYLAGRQFWRAQPTTASAQEMAGYIRNLILSTDSLWNRLEWDMPLEEAAGLPASQLA
;
A
#
# COMPACT_ATOMS: atom_id res chain seq x y z
N MET A 1 -20.45 31.98 10.00
CA MET A 1 -18.98 31.85 10.13
C MET A 1 -18.72 30.47 10.71
N ASN A 2 -18.15 29.57 9.91
CA ASN A 2 -17.48 28.33 10.32
C ASN A 2 -16.71 27.85 9.08
N ARG A 3 -15.49 28.39 8.90
CA ARG A 3 -14.60 28.06 7.77
C ARG A 3 -13.51 27.04 8.15
N ASP A 4 -13.46 26.60 9.39
CA ASP A 4 -12.31 25.84 9.91
C ASP A 4 -12.45 24.32 9.78
N GLY A 5 -13.67 23.80 9.54
CA GLY A 5 -13.91 22.36 9.32
C GLY A 5 -13.46 21.81 7.96
N HIS A 6 -13.30 22.66 6.94
CA HIS A 6 -12.91 22.24 5.58
C HIS A 6 -11.38 22.16 5.37
N SER A 7 -10.58 22.59 6.35
CA SER A 7 -9.12 22.57 6.27
C SER A 7 -8.52 21.27 6.82
N ALA A 8 -9.19 20.64 7.79
CA ALA A 8 -8.69 19.47 8.50
C ALA A 8 -8.83 18.19 7.64
N SER A 9 -9.96 17.91 7.00
CA SER A 9 -10.15 16.68 6.19
C SER A 9 -9.12 16.48 5.05
N LYS A 10 -8.40 17.53 4.64
CA LYS A 10 -7.51 17.49 3.47
C LYS A 10 -6.19 16.75 3.68
N ARG A 11 -5.59 16.71 4.89
CA ARG A 11 -4.26 16.06 5.03
C ARG A 11 -4.38 14.54 5.05
N THR A 12 -5.26 14.00 5.89
CA THR A 12 -5.53 12.55 5.92
C THR A 12 -5.91 12.02 4.53
N GLU A 13 -6.78 12.74 3.81
CA GLU A 13 -7.15 12.39 2.44
C GLU A 13 -5.94 12.40 1.48
N ARG A 14 -5.17 13.49 1.44
CA ARG A 14 -3.99 13.60 0.59
C ARG A 14 -2.94 12.55 0.91
N TRP A 15 -2.75 12.22 2.18
CA TRP A 15 -1.87 11.13 2.62
C TRP A 15 -2.36 9.77 2.16
N CYS A 16 -3.66 9.52 2.25
CA CYS A 16 -4.27 8.30 1.72
C CYS A 16 -4.00 8.16 0.22
N VAL A 17 -4.13 9.26 -0.54
CA VAL A 17 -3.76 9.28 -1.96
C VAL A 17 -2.26 9.02 -2.15
N ALA A 18 -1.40 9.69 -1.38
CA ALA A 18 0.04 9.55 -1.49
C ALA A 18 0.54 8.12 -1.20
N LEU A 19 -0.02 7.43 -0.20
CA LEU A 19 0.31 6.03 0.09
C LEU A 19 -0.06 5.09 -1.07
N SER A 20 -1.12 5.41 -1.81
CA SER A 20 -1.63 4.62 -2.93
C SER A 20 -1.14 5.07 -4.31
N ALA A 21 -0.36 6.17 -4.37
CA ALA A 21 0.07 6.82 -5.61
C ALA A 21 0.79 5.86 -6.58
N VAL A 22 1.65 4.96 -6.08
CA VAL A 22 2.32 3.97 -6.93
C VAL A 22 1.28 3.09 -7.64
N LEU A 23 0.25 2.61 -6.92
CA LEU A 23 -0.79 1.79 -7.53
C LEU A 23 -1.64 2.57 -8.54
N TYR A 24 -1.83 3.86 -8.29
CA TYR A 24 -2.56 4.72 -9.22
C TYR A 24 -1.81 4.94 -10.53
N GLU A 25 -0.52 5.27 -10.47
CA GLU A 25 0.30 5.38 -11.69
C GLU A 25 0.35 4.07 -12.48
N MET A 26 0.47 2.93 -11.77
CA MET A 26 0.44 1.60 -12.41
C MET A 26 -0.89 1.28 -13.10
N ASN A 27 -1.99 1.86 -12.60
CA ASN A 27 -3.32 1.70 -13.18
C ASN A 27 -3.65 2.81 -14.20
N GLY A 28 -2.69 3.69 -14.52
CA GLY A 28 -2.83 4.75 -15.52
C GLY A 28 -3.69 5.93 -15.07
N LEU A 29 -3.86 6.14 -13.76
CA LEU A 29 -4.56 7.33 -13.26
C LEU A 29 -3.67 8.56 -13.33
N ASP A 30 -4.30 9.70 -13.64
CA ASP A 30 -3.62 10.98 -13.85
C ASP A 30 -3.22 11.61 -12.50
N PRO A 31 -1.93 11.87 -12.24
CA PRO A 31 -1.52 12.64 -11.06
C PRO A 31 -2.03 14.09 -11.08
N GLY A 32 -2.35 14.66 -12.24
CA GLY A 32 -2.78 16.04 -12.41
C GLY A 32 -4.19 16.35 -11.89
N ASN A 33 -5.02 15.32 -11.67
CA ASN A 33 -6.34 15.45 -11.06
C ASN A 33 -6.40 14.89 -9.63
N ASP A 34 -5.25 14.79 -8.94
CA ASP A 34 -5.11 14.17 -7.62
C ASP A 34 -5.66 12.72 -7.57
N TYR A 35 -5.58 12.00 -8.69
CA TYR A 35 -6.04 10.63 -8.86
C TYR A 35 -7.53 10.44 -8.52
N GLU A 36 -8.37 11.37 -8.95
CA GLU A 36 -9.83 11.29 -8.84
C GLU A 36 -10.44 10.35 -9.89
N TRP A 37 -11.52 9.66 -9.50
CA TRP A 37 -12.33 8.86 -10.40
C TRP A 37 -13.58 9.61 -10.82
N GLU A 38 -13.89 9.56 -12.11
CA GLU A 38 -15.15 10.09 -12.62
C GLU A 38 -16.33 9.19 -12.25
N ALA A 39 -17.38 9.77 -11.66
CA ALA A 39 -18.58 9.06 -11.21
C ALA A 39 -19.61 8.83 -12.33
N THR A 40 -19.19 8.44 -13.53
CA THR A 40 -20.13 8.07 -14.60
C THR A 40 -20.63 6.63 -14.41
N PRO A 41 -21.84 6.27 -14.85
CA PRO A 41 -22.33 4.88 -14.75
C PRO A 41 -21.37 3.85 -15.37
N LYS A 42 -20.71 4.21 -16.47
CA LYS A 42 -19.70 3.37 -17.13
C LYS A 42 -18.48 3.15 -16.23
N HIS A 43 -17.96 4.20 -15.60
CA HIS A 43 -16.80 4.09 -14.71
C HIS A 43 -17.11 3.33 -13.43
N ILE A 44 -18.31 3.53 -12.86
CA ILE A 44 -18.79 2.76 -11.71
C ILE A 44 -18.79 1.26 -12.05
N GLU A 45 -19.36 0.87 -13.19
CA GLU A 45 -19.38 -0.54 -13.61
C GLU A 45 -17.97 -1.09 -13.86
N MET A 46 -17.10 -0.34 -14.53
CA MET A 46 -15.70 -0.73 -14.72
C MET A 46 -14.96 -0.93 -13.39
N HIS A 47 -15.19 -0.07 -12.40
CA HIS A 47 -14.58 -0.17 -11.09
C HIS A 47 -15.14 -1.35 -10.29
N LYS A 48 -16.44 -1.63 -10.39
CA LYS A 48 -17.07 -2.82 -9.81
C LYS A 48 -16.45 -4.10 -10.37
N GLN A 49 -16.33 -4.20 -11.69
CA GLN A 49 -15.72 -5.37 -12.36
C GLN A 49 -14.25 -5.56 -11.96
N SER A 50 -13.46 -4.48 -11.85
CA SER A 50 -12.07 -4.57 -11.39
C SER A 50 -11.98 -5.00 -9.91
N LEU A 51 -12.85 -4.50 -9.03
CA LEU A 51 -12.87 -4.94 -7.63
C LEU A 51 -13.20 -6.43 -7.51
N GLN A 52 -14.18 -6.91 -8.27
CA GLN A 52 -14.51 -8.33 -8.28
C GLN A 52 -13.35 -9.18 -8.84
N ARG A 53 -12.80 -8.82 -10.00
CA ARG A 53 -11.75 -9.60 -10.68
C ARG A 53 -10.43 -9.63 -9.89
N ASP A 54 -10.00 -8.48 -9.38
CA ASP A 54 -8.65 -8.32 -8.85
C ASP A 54 -8.58 -8.54 -7.32
N TRP A 55 -9.73 -8.45 -6.63
CA TRP A 55 -9.82 -8.50 -5.17
C TRP A 55 -10.93 -9.40 -4.63
N GLY A 56 -11.83 -9.90 -5.49
CA GLY A 56 -13.01 -10.65 -5.04
C GLY A 56 -13.99 -9.80 -4.22
N ILE A 57 -14.04 -8.48 -4.45
CA ILE A 57 -14.89 -7.57 -3.68
C ILE A 57 -16.18 -7.25 -4.43
N GLU A 58 -17.31 -7.74 -3.93
CA GLU A 58 -18.65 -7.45 -4.45
C GLU A 58 -19.54 -6.76 -3.42
N THR A 59 -19.18 -6.86 -2.14
CA THR A 59 -19.95 -6.35 -1.01
C THR A 59 -19.11 -5.53 -0.04
N LYS A 60 -19.78 -4.79 0.85
CA LYS A 60 -19.14 -4.11 1.99
C LYS A 60 -18.35 -5.07 2.88
N ASP A 61 -18.86 -6.29 3.08
CA ASP A 61 -18.17 -7.30 3.89
C ASP A 61 -16.91 -7.85 3.23
N ASP A 62 -16.90 -8.02 1.91
CA ASP A 62 -15.68 -8.40 1.18
C ASP A 62 -14.61 -7.32 1.30
N LEU A 63 -15.02 -6.05 1.18
CA LEU A 63 -14.13 -4.91 1.37
C LEU A 63 -13.53 -4.94 2.78
N ARG A 64 -14.38 -5.08 3.81
CA ARG A 64 -13.95 -5.13 5.21
C ARG A 64 -12.93 -6.25 5.44
N ARG A 65 -13.19 -7.47 4.96
CA ARG A 65 -12.26 -8.61 5.07
C ARG A 65 -10.91 -8.33 4.40
N ASN A 66 -10.92 -7.72 3.21
CA ASN A 66 -9.68 -7.34 2.52
C ASN A 66 -8.90 -6.28 3.30
N LEU A 67 -9.58 -5.26 3.84
CA LEU A 67 -8.95 -4.23 4.66
C LEU A 67 -8.35 -4.80 5.95
N GLU A 68 -9.08 -5.67 6.66
CA GLU A 68 -8.60 -6.37 7.86
C GLU A 68 -7.35 -7.20 7.56
N TRP A 69 -7.39 -8.01 6.49
CA TRP A 69 -6.25 -8.81 6.07
C TRP A 69 -5.04 -7.94 5.72
N LEU A 70 -5.24 -6.84 4.96
CA LEU A 70 -4.16 -5.91 4.62
C LEU A 70 -3.62 -5.13 5.83
N ALA A 71 -4.41 -4.93 6.88
CA ALA A 71 -4.02 -4.23 8.10
C ALA A 71 -3.27 -5.13 9.09
N GLU A 72 -3.64 -6.40 9.19
CA GLU A 72 -3.07 -7.30 10.17
C GLU A 72 -2.00 -8.23 9.59
N GLU A 73 -2.22 -8.73 8.37
CA GLU A 73 -1.41 -9.78 7.77
C GLU A 73 -0.60 -9.29 6.58
N GLY A 74 -1.32 -8.99 5.51
CA GLY A 74 -0.79 -8.67 4.20
C GLY A 74 0.21 -9.72 3.68
N HIS A 75 0.94 -9.32 2.64
CA HIS A 75 2.09 -10.09 2.19
C HIS A 75 3.29 -9.96 3.14
N ARG A 76 3.33 -8.87 3.93
CA ARG A 76 4.41 -8.62 4.89
C ARG A 76 4.61 -9.74 5.90
N LYS A 77 3.56 -10.41 6.40
CA LYS A 77 3.71 -11.54 7.34
C LYS A 77 4.53 -12.68 6.73
N SER A 78 4.26 -13.07 5.48
CA SER A 78 5.00 -14.14 4.80
C SER A 78 6.46 -13.74 4.54
N PHE A 79 6.67 -12.52 4.02
CA PHE A 79 8.02 -11.97 3.82
C PHE A 79 8.82 -11.95 5.12
N HIS A 80 8.22 -11.51 6.22
CA HIS A 80 8.87 -11.46 7.52
C HIS A 80 9.27 -12.85 8.02
N LYS A 81 8.40 -13.86 7.89
CA LYS A 81 8.72 -15.25 8.25
C LYS A 81 9.95 -15.77 7.50
N ILE A 82 10.00 -15.56 6.18
CA ILE A 82 11.15 -15.96 5.37
C ILE A 82 12.39 -15.16 5.77
N ARG A 83 12.26 -13.85 6.01
CA ARG A 83 13.36 -12.97 6.44
C ARG A 83 13.97 -13.45 7.75
N CYS A 84 13.13 -13.76 8.75
CA CYS A 84 13.60 -14.26 10.05
C CYS A 84 14.35 -15.58 9.90
N PHE A 85 13.81 -16.52 9.13
CA PHE A 85 14.46 -17.80 8.89
C PHE A 85 15.83 -17.63 8.20
N LEU A 86 15.89 -16.86 7.10
CA LEU A 86 17.16 -16.63 6.39
C LEU A 86 18.17 -15.86 7.24
N SER A 87 17.72 -14.95 8.11
CA SER A 87 18.61 -14.17 8.99
C SER A 87 19.32 -15.01 10.05
N ALA A 88 18.79 -16.20 10.37
CA ALA A 88 19.41 -17.14 11.30
C ALA A 88 20.49 -18.02 10.65
N LEU A 89 20.65 -17.94 9.33
CA LEU A 89 21.59 -18.74 8.55
C LEU A 89 22.77 -17.89 8.07
N SER A 90 23.95 -18.51 7.93
CA SER A 90 25.06 -17.90 7.19
C SER A 90 24.72 -17.72 5.70
N GLU A 91 25.42 -16.82 5.00
CA GLU A 91 25.16 -16.57 3.58
C GLU A 91 25.31 -17.83 2.69
N ALA A 92 26.26 -18.70 3.04
CA ALA A 92 26.46 -19.98 2.37
C ALA A 92 25.26 -20.92 2.58
N GLU A 93 24.75 -21.00 3.81
CA GLU A 93 23.58 -21.81 4.16
C GLU A 93 22.29 -21.26 3.54
N GLN A 94 22.10 -19.94 3.52
CA GLN A 94 20.99 -19.30 2.81
C GLN A 94 20.98 -19.72 1.35
N THR A 95 22.12 -19.64 0.67
CA THR A 95 22.26 -20.02 -0.74
C THR A 95 21.93 -21.49 -0.96
N LYS A 96 22.51 -22.36 -0.13
CA LYS A 96 22.26 -23.81 -0.19
C LYS A 96 20.79 -24.14 0.03
N TYR A 97 20.14 -23.50 1.00
CA TYR A 97 18.72 -23.69 1.28
C TYR A 97 17.86 -23.26 0.08
N ILE A 98 18.09 -22.07 -0.47
CA ILE A 98 17.31 -21.56 -1.61
C ILE A 98 17.46 -22.46 -2.84
N GLU A 99 18.68 -22.91 -3.15
CA GLU A 99 18.93 -23.84 -4.27
C GLU A 99 18.33 -25.24 -4.06
N SER A 100 18.03 -25.64 -2.82
CA SER A 100 17.32 -26.88 -2.54
C SER A 100 15.81 -26.80 -2.85
N ILE A 101 15.25 -25.60 -2.96
CA ILE A 101 13.83 -25.40 -3.30
C ILE A 101 13.67 -25.55 -4.82
N PRO A 102 12.66 -26.30 -5.32
CA PRO A 102 12.44 -26.45 -6.75
C PRO A 102 12.24 -25.10 -7.46
N LYS A 103 13.07 -24.80 -8.46
CA LYS A 103 13.16 -23.49 -9.14
C LYS A 103 11.86 -23.05 -9.84
N SER A 104 10.99 -24.01 -10.19
CA SER A 104 9.68 -23.74 -10.79
C SER A 104 8.67 -23.13 -9.82
N THR A 105 8.89 -23.23 -8.51
CA THR A 105 7.93 -22.82 -7.47
C THR A 105 7.97 -21.33 -7.14
N ASN A 106 6.84 -20.78 -6.68
CA ASN A 106 6.81 -19.44 -6.09
C ASN A 106 7.70 -19.37 -4.84
N LEU A 107 7.75 -20.43 -4.05
CA LEU A 107 8.56 -20.49 -2.84
C LEU A 107 10.04 -20.18 -3.12
N HIS A 108 10.63 -20.77 -4.16
CA HIS A 108 12.01 -20.48 -4.56
C HIS A 108 12.19 -18.99 -4.90
N ARG A 109 11.27 -18.44 -5.71
CA ARG A 109 11.32 -17.04 -6.16
C ARG A 109 11.11 -16.04 -5.02
N GLU A 110 10.17 -16.31 -4.11
CA GLU A 110 9.94 -15.53 -2.90
C GLU A 110 11.19 -15.48 -2.01
N HIS A 111 11.88 -16.62 -1.82
CA HIS A 111 13.11 -16.64 -1.05
C HIS A 111 14.27 -15.89 -1.73
N GLN A 112 14.37 -15.96 -3.06
CA GLN A 112 15.33 -15.14 -3.81
C GLN A 112 15.06 -13.64 -3.60
N ILE A 113 13.79 -13.22 -3.64
CA ILE A 113 13.39 -11.83 -3.39
C ILE A 113 13.73 -11.42 -1.96
N VAL A 114 13.39 -12.25 -0.97
CA VAL A 114 13.71 -11.94 0.44
C VAL A 114 15.21 -11.83 0.63
N LYS A 115 16.02 -12.77 0.11
CA LYS A 115 17.49 -12.68 0.17
C LYS A 115 18.01 -11.39 -0.47
N ALA A 116 17.42 -10.95 -1.58
CA ALA A 116 17.82 -9.72 -2.25
C ALA A 116 17.50 -8.45 -1.44
N TYR A 117 16.47 -8.45 -0.59
CA TYR A 117 16.01 -7.24 0.10
C TYR A 117 16.16 -7.25 1.63
N MET A 118 16.39 -8.40 2.27
CA MET A 118 16.35 -8.55 3.74
C MET A 118 17.31 -7.65 4.51
N ASN A 119 18.43 -7.25 3.89
CA ASN A 119 19.44 -6.37 4.49
C ASN A 119 19.39 -4.94 3.94
N ARG A 120 18.41 -4.63 3.08
CA ARG A 120 18.25 -3.34 2.40
C ARG A 120 16.95 -2.61 2.75
N LEU A 121 16.06 -3.27 3.49
CA LEU A 121 14.78 -2.73 3.93
C LEU A 121 14.76 -2.52 5.44
N PRO A 122 14.01 -1.52 5.93
CA PRO A 122 13.78 -1.34 7.37
C PRO A 122 13.09 -2.56 8.00
N ALA A 123 12.90 -2.56 9.31
CA ALA A 123 12.23 -3.65 10.02
C ALA A 123 10.84 -3.96 9.44
N ALA A 124 10.11 -2.93 9.00
CA ALA A 124 8.82 -3.04 8.34
C ALA A 124 8.84 -3.84 7.02
N GLY A 125 10.02 -4.01 6.40
CA GLY A 125 10.19 -4.80 5.19
C GLY A 125 9.32 -4.26 4.05
N ILE A 126 8.42 -5.11 3.57
CA ILE A 126 7.52 -4.83 2.44
C ILE A 126 6.15 -4.28 2.84
N ALA A 127 5.94 -3.87 4.09
CA ALA A 127 4.65 -3.39 4.58
C ALA A 127 4.04 -2.26 3.73
N ALA A 128 4.86 -1.41 3.12
CA ALA A 128 4.44 -0.36 2.19
C ALA A 128 3.54 -0.89 1.05
N TRP A 129 3.80 -2.09 0.52
CA TRP A 129 2.96 -2.70 -0.51
C TRP A 129 1.52 -2.92 -0.02
N ASP A 130 1.38 -3.40 1.20
CA ASP A 130 0.06 -3.66 1.78
C ASP A 130 -0.61 -2.35 2.24
N PHE A 131 0.14 -1.39 2.78
CA PHE A 131 -0.37 -0.08 3.21
C PHE A 131 -0.93 0.72 2.02
N GLY A 132 -0.21 0.77 0.91
CA GLY A 132 -0.71 1.45 -0.30
C GLY A 132 -1.94 0.77 -0.89
N ARG A 133 -2.01 -0.58 -0.80
CA ARG A 133 -3.20 -1.36 -1.19
C ARG A 133 -4.39 -1.11 -0.27
N TYR A 134 -4.15 -0.99 1.04
CA TYR A 134 -5.18 -0.63 2.02
C TYR A 134 -5.75 0.76 1.70
N ALA A 135 -4.88 1.76 1.53
CA ALA A 135 -5.26 3.12 1.19
C ALA A 135 -5.98 3.21 -0.17
N TYR A 136 -5.60 2.39 -1.14
CA TYR A 136 -6.30 2.29 -2.42
C TYR A 136 -7.73 1.75 -2.24
N LEU A 137 -7.87 0.62 -1.55
CA LEU A 137 -9.17 -0.02 -1.36
C LEU A 137 -10.12 0.83 -0.53
N ILE A 138 -9.61 1.56 0.46
CA ILE A 138 -10.47 2.36 1.32
C ILE A 138 -11.07 3.56 0.58
N ARG A 139 -10.26 4.26 -0.24
CA ARG A 139 -10.76 5.31 -1.15
C ARG A 139 -11.74 4.72 -2.16
N LYS A 140 -11.42 3.56 -2.72
CA LYS A 140 -12.29 2.93 -3.73
C LYS A 140 -13.59 2.43 -3.12
N GLY A 141 -13.58 1.95 -1.88
CA GLY A 141 -14.76 1.58 -1.11
C GLY A 141 -15.67 2.77 -0.84
N ALA A 142 -15.10 3.92 -0.49
CA ALA A 142 -15.85 5.17 -0.36
C ALA A 142 -16.47 5.62 -1.69
N PHE A 143 -15.67 5.62 -2.75
CA PHE A 143 -16.12 5.97 -4.10
C PHE A 143 -17.28 5.07 -4.60
N MET A 144 -17.21 3.77 -4.31
CA MET A 144 -18.25 2.80 -4.69
C MET A 144 -19.45 2.78 -3.73
N GLY A 145 -19.44 3.58 -2.66
CA GLY A 145 -20.53 3.65 -1.69
C GLY A 145 -20.62 2.48 -0.69
N TYR A 146 -19.58 1.65 -0.58
CA TYR A 146 -19.53 0.57 0.43
C TYR A 146 -19.33 1.12 1.85
N ILE A 147 -18.65 2.26 1.96
CA ILE A 147 -18.46 3.02 3.20
C ILE A 147 -18.63 4.51 2.90
N SER A 148 -18.89 5.33 3.92
CA SER A 148 -18.90 6.79 3.74
C SER A 148 -17.48 7.34 3.60
N MET A 149 -17.35 8.54 3.05
CA MET A 149 -16.07 9.25 3.01
C MET A 149 -15.50 9.46 4.42
N GLU A 150 -16.34 9.87 5.36
CA GLU A 150 -15.95 10.06 6.77
C GLU A 150 -15.37 8.78 7.39
N THR A 151 -16.08 7.65 7.26
CA THR A 151 -15.59 6.34 7.74
C THR A 151 -14.28 5.95 7.05
N SER A 152 -14.11 6.25 5.76
CA SER A 152 -12.86 5.95 5.06
C SER A 152 -11.66 6.72 5.63
N LEU A 153 -11.87 7.98 6.01
CA LEU A 153 -10.84 8.83 6.62
C LEU A 153 -10.49 8.37 8.04
N GLU A 154 -11.49 8.01 8.85
CA GLU A 154 -11.29 7.47 10.19
C GLU A 154 -10.47 6.17 10.18
N LEU A 155 -10.80 5.27 9.25
CA LEU A 155 -10.13 3.97 9.13
C LEU A 155 -8.70 4.08 8.58
N VAL A 156 -8.43 4.99 7.64
CA VAL A 156 -7.09 5.10 7.04
C VAL A 156 -6.09 5.86 7.90
N LYS A 157 -6.56 6.77 8.75
CA LYS A 157 -5.73 7.58 9.63
C LYS A 157 -4.76 6.79 10.52
N PRO A 158 -5.17 5.73 11.25
CA PRO A 158 -4.22 4.90 12.01
C PRO A 158 -3.23 4.19 11.08
N MET A 159 -3.65 3.79 9.87
CA MET A 159 -2.76 3.15 8.89
C MET A 159 -1.68 4.11 8.40
N ILE A 160 -2.02 5.39 8.16
CA ILE A 160 -1.05 6.42 7.81
C ILE A 160 -0.04 6.61 8.94
N SER A 161 -0.52 6.70 10.18
CA SER A 161 0.35 6.85 11.36
C SER A 161 1.32 5.67 11.49
N VAL A 162 0.84 4.44 11.27
CA VAL A 162 1.69 3.23 11.26
C VAL A 162 2.70 3.28 10.12
N ALA A 163 2.30 3.71 8.92
CA ALA A 163 3.23 3.86 7.79
C ALA A 163 4.34 4.87 8.10
N GLN A 164 3.99 6.04 8.64
CA GLN A 164 4.94 7.10 9.04
C GLN A 164 5.94 6.65 10.11
N GLN A 165 5.56 5.73 11.00
CA GLN A 165 6.44 5.13 12.00
C GLN A 165 7.30 3.98 11.43
N ALA A 166 6.78 3.27 10.43
CA ALA A 166 7.40 2.09 9.84
C ALA A 166 8.51 2.41 8.82
N TYR A 167 8.48 3.60 8.26
CA TYR A 167 9.46 4.10 7.28
C TYR A 167 9.85 5.55 7.63
N THR A 168 10.97 6.01 7.09
CA THR A 168 11.56 7.33 7.41
C THR A 168 11.41 8.36 6.28
N SER A 169 11.00 7.93 5.08
CA SER A 169 10.80 8.81 3.93
C SER A 169 9.99 8.13 2.83
N TRP A 170 9.46 8.94 1.89
CA TRP A 170 8.84 8.44 0.66
C TRP A 170 9.76 7.52 -0.16
N ARG A 171 11.08 7.78 -0.15
CA ARG A 171 12.06 6.94 -0.85
C ARG A 171 12.17 5.55 -0.21
N GLU A 172 12.20 5.48 1.12
CA GLU A 172 12.25 4.21 1.84
C GLU A 172 10.93 3.44 1.69
N TYR A 173 9.80 4.14 1.81
CA TYR A 173 8.46 3.60 1.55
C TYR A 173 8.35 3.02 0.13
N GLY A 174 8.77 3.78 -0.89
CA GLY A 174 8.79 3.33 -2.28
C GLY A 174 9.65 2.08 -2.48
N THR A 175 10.81 2.01 -1.83
CA THR A 175 11.69 0.82 -1.90
C THR A 175 10.99 -0.41 -1.30
N GLY A 176 10.31 -0.26 -0.15
CA GLY A 176 9.48 -1.32 0.44
C GLY A 176 8.32 -1.74 -0.47
N TYR A 177 7.68 -0.77 -1.13
CA TYR A 177 6.57 -1.02 -2.06
C TYR A 177 7.02 -1.81 -3.29
N LEU A 178 8.16 -1.44 -3.89
CA LEU A 178 8.76 -2.16 -5.02
C LEU A 178 9.06 -3.62 -4.66
N ALA A 179 9.76 -3.83 -3.54
CA ALA A 179 10.11 -5.16 -3.07
C ALA A 179 8.85 -6.00 -2.79
N GLY A 180 7.82 -5.39 -2.18
CA GLY A 180 6.55 -6.05 -1.94
C GLY A 180 5.80 -6.41 -3.21
N ARG A 181 5.84 -5.57 -4.25
CA ARG A 181 5.25 -5.89 -5.55
C ARG A 181 5.92 -7.10 -6.20
N GLN A 182 7.25 -7.16 -6.18
CA GLN A 182 7.98 -8.32 -6.71
C GLN A 182 7.66 -9.59 -5.92
N PHE A 183 7.62 -9.48 -4.59
CA PHE A 183 7.29 -10.59 -3.70
C PHE A 183 5.88 -11.13 -3.99
N TRP A 184 4.88 -10.25 -4.09
CA TRP A 184 3.51 -10.62 -4.44
C TRP A 184 3.39 -11.36 -5.78
N ARG A 185 4.14 -10.92 -6.80
CA ARG A 185 4.17 -11.59 -8.11
C ARG A 185 5.09 -12.82 -8.16
N ALA A 186 5.86 -13.09 -7.11
CA ALA A 186 6.97 -14.02 -7.12
C ALA A 186 7.87 -13.83 -8.36
N GLN A 187 8.24 -12.57 -8.67
CA GLN A 187 8.94 -12.21 -9.90
C GLN A 187 10.31 -11.53 -9.60
N PRO A 188 11.38 -12.31 -9.39
CA PRO A 188 12.70 -11.82 -8.96
C PRO A 188 13.52 -11.16 -10.08
N THR A 189 12.89 -10.76 -11.18
CA THR A 189 13.61 -10.29 -12.37
C THR A 189 14.01 -8.82 -12.26
N THR A 190 15.18 -8.48 -12.79
CA THR A 190 15.63 -7.08 -12.89
C THR A 190 14.66 -6.22 -13.69
N ALA A 191 14.06 -6.75 -14.76
CA ALA A 191 13.08 -6.04 -15.57
C ALA A 191 11.85 -5.61 -14.74
N SER A 192 11.32 -6.50 -13.90
CA SER A 192 10.20 -6.17 -13.00
C SER A 192 10.60 -5.11 -11.95
N ALA A 193 11.82 -5.20 -11.41
CA ALA A 193 12.33 -4.18 -10.50
C ALA A 193 12.50 -2.81 -11.20
N GLN A 194 13.01 -2.80 -12.43
CA GLN A 194 13.22 -1.58 -13.22
C GLN A 194 11.90 -0.88 -13.59
N GLU A 195 10.89 -1.66 -13.99
CA GLU A 195 9.54 -1.14 -14.24
C GLU A 195 8.99 -0.42 -12.99
N MET A 196 9.05 -1.09 -11.84
CA MET A 196 8.59 -0.52 -10.58
C MET A 196 9.40 0.69 -10.11
N ALA A 197 10.72 0.64 -10.30
CA ALA A 197 11.60 1.76 -10.01
C ALA A 197 11.27 2.97 -10.90
N GLY A 198 10.73 2.75 -12.10
CA GLY A 198 10.22 3.81 -12.98
C GLY A 198 9.10 4.63 -12.33
N TYR A 199 8.03 3.97 -11.85
CA TYR A 199 6.92 4.65 -11.16
C TYR A 199 7.39 5.39 -9.91
N ILE A 200 8.19 4.72 -9.06
CA ILE A 200 8.72 5.35 -7.84
C ILE A 200 9.61 6.55 -8.16
N ARG A 201 10.46 6.44 -9.18
CA ARG A 201 11.30 7.55 -9.62
C ARG A 201 10.44 8.71 -10.12
N ASN A 202 9.38 8.45 -10.87
CA ASN A 202 8.48 9.50 -11.35
C ASN A 202 7.83 10.25 -10.17
N LEU A 203 7.31 9.51 -9.18
CA LEU A 203 6.75 10.10 -7.96
C LEU A 203 7.76 10.93 -7.16
N ILE A 204 9.04 10.51 -7.12
CA ILE A 204 10.10 11.24 -6.42
C ILE A 204 10.56 12.48 -7.21
N LEU A 205 10.59 12.43 -8.54
CA LEU A 205 11.17 13.51 -9.36
C LEU A 205 10.13 14.54 -9.83
N SER A 206 8.86 14.18 -9.93
CA SER A 206 7.80 15.08 -10.38
C SER A 206 7.45 16.10 -9.30
N THR A 207 7.59 17.39 -9.59
CA THR A 207 7.26 18.48 -8.65
C THR A 207 5.79 18.49 -8.24
N ASP A 208 4.90 18.00 -9.10
CA ASP A 208 3.45 17.95 -8.86
C ASP A 208 3.02 16.68 -8.09
N SER A 209 3.93 15.73 -7.90
CA SER A 209 3.68 14.53 -7.10
C SER A 209 3.37 14.87 -5.65
N LEU A 210 2.39 14.18 -5.07
CA LEU A 210 2.10 14.29 -3.64
C LEU A 210 3.29 13.88 -2.76
N TRP A 211 4.21 13.04 -3.26
CA TRP A 211 5.43 12.69 -2.53
C TRP A 211 6.41 13.86 -2.38
N ASN A 212 6.30 14.90 -3.22
CA ASN A 212 7.05 16.14 -3.10
C ASN A 212 6.26 17.28 -2.44
N ARG A 213 4.92 17.18 -2.44
CA ARG A 213 4.02 18.17 -1.81
C ARG A 213 3.70 17.86 -0.34
N LEU A 214 3.98 16.65 0.14
CA LEU A 214 3.75 16.22 1.52
C LEU A 214 5.07 15.81 2.18
N GLU A 215 5.43 16.49 3.27
CA GLU A 215 6.49 16.05 4.18
C GLU A 215 6.11 14.71 4.80
N TRP A 216 7.08 13.81 4.95
CA TRP A 216 6.84 12.44 5.40
C TRP A 216 6.27 12.33 6.82
N ASP A 217 6.73 13.18 7.73
CA ASP A 217 6.34 13.23 9.14
C ASP A 217 5.24 14.26 9.42
N MET A 218 4.55 14.72 8.38
CA MET A 218 3.45 15.68 8.50
C MET A 218 2.40 15.17 9.50
N PRO A 219 2.08 15.94 10.57
CA PRO A 219 1.07 15.57 11.53
C PRO A 219 -0.31 15.47 10.87
N LEU A 220 -1.03 14.40 11.19
CA LEU A 220 -2.44 14.23 10.82
C LEU A 220 -3.33 15.06 11.76
N GLU A 221 -4.59 15.23 11.37
CA GLU A 221 -5.60 15.88 12.21
C GLU A 221 -5.71 15.18 13.58
N GLU A 222 -6.18 15.85 14.63
CA GLU A 222 -6.62 15.15 15.85
C GLU A 222 -7.88 14.33 15.54
N ALA A 223 -8.08 13.19 16.21
CA ALA A 223 -9.35 12.49 16.13
C ALA A 223 -10.42 13.41 16.73
N ALA A 224 -11.48 13.72 15.99
CA ALA A 224 -12.65 14.33 16.61
C ALA A 224 -13.12 13.34 17.69
N GLY A 225 -13.02 13.73 18.96
CA GLY A 225 -13.47 12.89 20.06
C GLY A 225 -14.96 12.62 19.91
N LEU A 226 -15.32 11.49 19.30
CA LEU A 226 -16.68 10.98 19.29
C LEU A 226 -16.80 9.91 20.38
N PRO A 227 -17.76 10.03 21.30
CA PRO A 227 -17.92 9.10 22.41
C PRO A 227 -18.26 7.69 21.91
N ALA A 228 -17.64 6.71 22.54
CA ALA A 228 -17.82 5.29 22.28
C ALA A 228 -19.25 4.84 22.62
N SER A 229 -20.22 5.03 21.72
CA SER A 229 -21.55 4.43 21.86
C SER A 229 -22.39 4.50 20.58
N GLN A 230 -21.92 4.01 19.42
CA GLN A 230 -22.81 3.69 18.28
C GLN A 230 -22.32 2.48 17.47
N LEU A 231 -22.01 1.38 18.17
CA LEU A 231 -21.99 0.02 17.60
C LEU A 231 -22.98 -0.83 18.41
N ALA A 232 -24.27 -0.53 18.24
CA ALA A 232 -25.39 -1.38 18.63
C ALA A 232 -26.17 -1.74 17.38
#